data_AF-A0A4W2H517-F1
#
_entry.id   AF-A0A4W2H517-F1
#
_cell.length_a   1.000
_cell.length_b   1.000
_cell.length_c   1.000
_cell.angle_alpha   90.00
_cell.angle_beta   90.00
_cell.angle_gamma   90.00
#
_symmetry.space_group_name_H-M   'P 1'
#
loop_
_entity.id
_entity.type
_entity.pdbx_description
1 polymer ?
#
loop_
_entity_poly.entity_id
_entity_poly.type
_entity_poly.pdbx_seq_one_letter_code
_entity_poly.pdbx_strand_id
1 'polypeptide(L)'
;MQPAYRGYSQMPWTRDSSEHMARLDPETFYFQFCNLLYANRRNCSYICYKVERRKYHSRASFDWGVFHNQVYGGTRCHTELRFLSWFHAEKLRPNERYHITWFMSWSPCMKCAKEVADFLGRHQNVTLSIFTSRLYKFQEEGSRQGLLRLSDQGAHVDIMSYQGESRGGWGAGRGEVWGGT
;
A
#
# COMPACT_ATOMS: atom_id res chain seq x y z
N MET A 1 18.40 10.42 -28.97
CA MET A 1 19.17 11.19 -27.97
C MET A 1 18.62 10.86 -26.60
N GLN A 2 19.38 10.12 -25.80
CA GLN A 2 19.00 9.73 -24.44
C GLN A 2 19.21 10.93 -23.51
N PRO A 3 18.24 11.31 -22.65
CA PRO A 3 18.52 12.27 -21.59
C PRO A 3 19.49 11.64 -20.60
N ALA A 4 20.54 12.40 -20.26
CA ALA A 4 21.57 11.99 -19.32
C ALA A 4 20.95 11.62 -17.96
N TYR A 5 21.20 10.39 -17.51
CA TYR A 5 20.95 9.93 -16.16
C TYR A 5 21.84 10.71 -15.19
N ARG A 6 21.33 11.84 -14.68
CA ARG A 6 21.94 12.51 -13.52
C ARG A 6 21.79 11.59 -12.33
N GLY A 7 22.93 11.33 -11.68
CA GLY A 7 23.06 10.37 -10.59
C GLY A 7 21.99 10.57 -9.53
N TYR A 8 21.49 9.44 -9.02
CA TYR A 8 20.75 9.37 -7.78
C TYR A 8 21.70 9.83 -6.66
N SER A 9 21.76 11.15 -6.46
CA SER A 9 22.14 11.74 -5.20
C SER A 9 21.26 11.07 -4.15
N GLN A 10 21.91 10.47 -3.14
CA GLN A 10 21.27 9.93 -1.95
C GLN A 10 20.10 10.84 -1.58
N MET A 11 18.87 10.31 -1.66
CA MET A 11 17.71 11.03 -1.14
C MET A 11 18.08 11.42 0.29
N PRO A 12 18.06 12.72 0.61
CA PRO A 12 18.43 13.16 1.94
C PRO A 12 17.54 12.38 2.89
N TRP A 13 18.15 11.73 3.88
CA TRP A 13 17.44 11.21 5.03
C TRP A 13 16.82 12.42 5.72
N THR A 14 15.71 12.92 5.18
CA THR A 14 14.88 13.89 5.87
C THR A 14 14.38 13.13 7.06
N ARG A 15 14.97 13.49 8.19
CA ARG A 15 14.56 13.24 9.56
C ARG A 15 13.22 13.92 9.82
N ASP A 16 12.29 13.80 8.87
CA ASP A 16 10.93 14.27 9.02
C ASP A 16 10.20 13.20 9.81
N SER A 17 9.88 13.56 11.04
CA SER A 17 9.21 12.76 12.06
C SER A 17 7.73 12.50 11.73
N SER A 18 7.33 12.61 10.46
CA SER A 18 5.99 12.25 10.01
C SER A 18 5.93 10.73 9.85
N GLU A 19 5.08 10.07 10.63
CA GLU A 19 4.94 8.61 10.59
C GLU A 19 4.54 8.10 9.19
N HIS A 20 3.91 8.96 8.38
CA HIS A 20 3.54 8.74 6.98
C HIS A 20 3.58 10.07 6.19
N MET A 21 3.83 9.99 4.88
CA MET A 21 3.84 11.14 3.97
C MET A 21 2.42 11.44 3.47
N ALA A 22 2.14 12.69 3.12
CA ALA A 22 0.83 13.07 2.57
C ALA A 22 0.62 12.52 1.15
N ARG A 23 1.66 12.59 0.29
CA ARG A 23 1.62 12.18 -1.13
C ARG A 23 3.02 11.77 -1.60
N LEU A 24 3.09 11.01 -2.70
CA LEU A 24 4.32 10.77 -3.45
C LEU A 24 4.48 11.84 -4.53
N ASP A 25 5.72 12.23 -4.84
CA ASP A 25 6.00 12.94 -6.06
C ASP A 25 5.79 12.02 -7.28
N PRO A 26 5.43 12.58 -8.45
CA PRO A 26 5.15 11.78 -9.63
C PRO A 26 6.32 10.88 -10.07
N GLU A 27 7.56 11.36 -9.98
CA GLU A 27 8.73 10.59 -10.42
C GLU A 27 8.94 9.35 -9.55
N THR A 28 8.84 9.50 -8.22
CA THR A 28 8.89 8.38 -7.29
C THR A 28 7.71 7.42 -7.52
N PHE A 29 6.51 7.93 -7.75
CA PHE A 29 5.36 7.09 -8.05
C PHE A 29 5.59 6.25 -9.31
N TYR A 30 5.95 6.87 -10.43
CA TYR A 30 6.25 6.14 -11.66
C TYR A 30 7.39 5.13 -11.44
N PHE A 31 8.47 5.55 -10.79
CA PHE A 31 9.61 4.67 -10.56
C PHE A 31 9.22 3.45 -9.72
N GLN A 32 8.43 3.61 -8.66
CA GLN A 32 8.10 2.56 -7.71
C GLN A 32 6.88 1.72 -8.11
N PHE A 33 5.91 2.25 -8.84
CA PHE A 33 4.65 1.55 -9.17
C PHE A 33 4.60 1.00 -10.60
N CYS A 34 5.58 1.32 -11.47
CA CYS A 34 5.67 0.66 -12.77
C CYS A 34 5.78 -0.88 -12.65
N ASN A 35 4.80 -1.59 -13.20
CA ASN A 35 4.74 -3.05 -13.21
C ASN A 35 5.75 -3.64 -14.22
N LEU A 36 7.01 -3.77 -13.78
CA LEU A 36 8.09 -4.39 -14.53
C LEU A 36 8.34 -5.81 -13.99
N LEU A 37 8.54 -6.77 -14.88
CA LEU A 37 8.88 -8.16 -14.52
C LEU A 37 10.20 -8.25 -13.73
N TYR A 38 11.18 -7.42 -14.10
CA TYR A 38 12.47 -7.30 -13.40
C TYR A 38 12.67 -5.87 -12.93
N ALA A 39 12.63 -5.68 -11.62
CA ALA A 39 12.67 -4.38 -10.98
C ALA A 39 13.96 -4.20 -10.17
N ASN A 40 15.08 -4.10 -10.88
CA ASN A 40 16.39 -3.91 -10.25
C ASN A 40 16.45 -2.57 -9.49
N ARG A 41 17.09 -2.57 -8.32
CA ARG A 41 17.32 -1.38 -7.45
C ARG A 41 16.07 -0.80 -6.77
N ARG A 42 14.90 -1.44 -6.88
CA ARG A 42 13.69 -1.06 -6.10
C ARG A 42 13.72 -1.70 -4.72
N ASN A 43 14.61 -1.20 -3.86
CA ASN A 43 14.84 -1.71 -2.50
C ASN A 43 13.84 -1.20 -1.46
N CYS A 44 12.82 -0.46 -1.90
CA CYS A 44 11.82 0.17 -1.07
C CYS A 44 10.42 -0.36 -1.42
N SER A 45 9.60 -0.58 -0.40
CA SER A 45 8.19 -0.95 -0.53
C SER A 45 7.34 0.22 -0.09
N TYR A 46 6.42 0.66 -0.95
CA TYR A 46 5.49 1.76 -0.69
C TYR A 46 4.07 1.23 -0.58
N ILE A 47 3.30 1.83 0.34
CA ILE A 47 1.85 1.69 0.44
C ILE A 47 1.26 3.09 0.35
N CYS A 48 0.55 3.40 -0.73
CA CYS A 48 -0.39 4.51 -0.73
C CYS A 48 -1.72 3.99 -0.21
N TYR A 49 -2.31 4.63 0.80
CA TYR A 49 -3.52 4.13 1.42
C TYR A 49 -4.69 5.11 1.31
N LYS A 50 -5.90 4.55 1.31
CA LYS A 50 -7.18 5.23 1.54
C LYS A 50 -7.86 4.51 2.71
N VAL A 51 -8.31 5.24 3.72
CA VAL A 51 -9.12 4.71 4.81
C VAL A 51 -10.47 5.41 4.76
N GLU A 52 -11.51 4.65 4.46
CA GLU A 52 -12.89 5.09 4.58
C GLU A 52 -13.41 4.70 5.95
N ARG A 53 -13.91 5.68 6.69
CA ARG A 53 -14.45 5.49 8.04
C ARG A 53 -15.94 5.83 8.04
N ARG A 54 -16.75 4.92 8.58
CA ARG A 54 -18.20 5.11 8.74
C ARG A 54 -18.59 5.00 10.21
N LYS A 55 -19.20 6.07 10.72
CA LYS A 55 -19.88 6.11 12.02
C LYS A 55 -21.38 5.93 11.80
N TYR A 56 -22.08 5.40 12.80
CA TYR A 56 -23.54 5.28 12.74
C TYR A 56 -24.18 6.66 12.52
N HIS A 57 -25.13 6.75 11.58
CA HIS A 57 -25.85 7.98 11.22
C HIS A 57 -25.00 9.18 10.80
N SER A 58 -23.76 8.96 10.37
CA SER A 58 -22.86 10.04 9.92
C SER A 58 -22.41 9.81 8.48
N ARG A 59 -22.02 10.90 7.81
CA ARG A 59 -21.33 10.82 6.51
C ARG A 59 -19.98 10.11 6.68
N ALA A 60 -19.56 9.40 5.64
CA ALA A 60 -18.24 8.78 5.61
C ALA A 60 -17.14 9.86 5.64
N SER A 61 -16.07 9.60 6.39
CA SER A 61 -14.85 10.41 6.40
C SER A 61 -13.71 9.62 5.77
N PHE A 62 -12.73 10.32 5.20
CA PHE A 62 -11.62 9.72 4.46
C PHE A 62 -10.28 10.21 5.00
N ASP A 63 -9.35 9.29 5.18
CA ASP A 63 -7.93 9.57 5.42
C ASP A 63 -7.11 8.95 4.29
N TRP A 64 -6.02 9.61 3.90
CA TRP A 64 -5.08 9.08 2.90
C TRP A 64 -3.65 9.46 3.26
N GLY A 65 -2.71 8.71 2.73
CA GLY A 65 -1.29 8.97 2.93
C GLY A 65 -0.43 7.87 2.35
N VAL A 66 0.85 7.93 2.67
CA VAL A 66 1.87 7.03 2.11
C VAL A 66 2.80 6.56 3.19
N PHE A 67 2.93 5.24 3.31
CA PHE A 67 4.00 4.60 4.08
C PHE A 67 5.07 4.07 3.13
N HIS A 68 6.31 4.08 3.61
CA HIS A 68 7.40 3.31 3.02
C HIS A 68 8.19 2.57 4.10
N ASN A 69 8.98 1.59 3.68
CA ASN A 69 9.82 0.83 4.60
C ASN A 69 10.89 1.76 5.20
N GLN A 70 11.17 1.56 6.48
CA GLN A 70 12.18 2.32 7.23
C GLN A 70 13.11 1.36 7.95
N VAL A 71 14.31 1.85 8.29
CA VAL A 71 15.28 1.08 9.07
C VAL A 71 15.33 1.66 10.47
N TYR A 72 14.98 0.85 11.47
CA TYR A 72 15.06 1.22 12.88
C TYR A 72 16.03 0.27 13.58
N GLY A 73 17.04 0.83 14.26
CA GLY A 73 18.03 0.03 15.00
C GLY A 73 18.73 -1.04 14.15
N GLY A 74 18.96 -0.77 12.87
CA GLY A 74 19.55 -1.73 11.91
C GLY A 74 18.59 -2.76 11.32
N THR A 75 17.32 -2.79 11.76
CA THR A 75 16.30 -3.73 11.24
C THR A 75 15.36 -3.03 10.27
N ARG A 76 15.12 -3.64 9.10
CA ARG A 76 14.13 -3.15 8.12
C ARG A 76 12.72 -3.43 8.63
N CYS A 77 11.96 -2.37 8.89
CA CYS A 77 10.55 -2.45 9.20
C CYS A 77 9.73 -2.42 7.90
N HIS A 78 8.90 -3.44 7.73
CA HIS A 78 8.05 -3.60 6.55
C HIS A 78 6.88 -2.61 6.60
N THR A 79 6.52 -2.09 5.43
CA THR A 79 5.56 -1.00 5.27
C THR A 79 4.16 -1.38 5.76
N GLU A 80 3.78 -2.63 5.59
CA GLU A 80 2.52 -3.22 6.05
C GLU A 80 2.38 -3.14 7.57
N LEU A 81 3.44 -3.50 8.30
CA LEU A 81 3.45 -3.50 9.76
C LEU A 81 3.47 -2.07 10.30
N ARG A 82 4.15 -1.15 9.63
CA ARG A 82 4.10 0.28 9.97
C ARG A 82 2.69 0.82 9.86
N PHE A 83 2.00 0.53 8.75
CA PHE A 83 0.60 0.95 8.58
C PHE A 83 -0.28 0.35 9.67
N LEU A 84 -0.19 -0.97 9.95
CA LEU A 84 -1.02 -1.60 10.97
C LEU A 84 -0.81 -1.02 12.36
N SER A 85 0.46 -0.79 12.74
CA SER A 85 0.81 -0.19 14.03
C SER A 85 0.18 1.19 14.19
N TRP A 86 0.33 2.05 13.17
CA TRP A 86 -0.27 3.38 13.16
C TRP A 86 -1.81 3.32 13.18
N PHE A 87 -2.40 2.48 12.33
CA PHE A 87 -3.85 2.38 12.22
C PHE A 87 -4.49 1.88 13.52
N HIS A 88 -3.89 0.88 14.16
CA HIS A 88 -4.34 0.35 15.43
C HIS A 88 -4.23 1.38 16.57
N ALA A 89 -3.11 2.11 16.66
CA ALA A 89 -2.90 3.10 17.71
C ALA A 89 -3.79 4.34 17.52
N GLU A 90 -3.80 4.91 16.32
CA GLU A 90 -4.32 6.26 16.10
C GLU A 90 -5.78 6.27 15.61
N LYS A 91 -6.15 5.31 14.76
CA LYS A 91 -7.39 5.39 13.96
C LYS A 91 -8.49 4.43 14.41
N LEU A 92 -8.14 3.21 14.82
CA LEU A 92 -9.09 2.15 15.10
C LEU A 92 -9.95 2.47 16.33
N ARG A 93 -11.27 2.35 16.16
CA ARG A 93 -12.28 2.51 17.23
C ARG A 93 -13.31 1.38 17.12
N PRO A 94 -13.79 0.80 18.25
CA PRO A 94 -14.68 -0.35 18.22
C PRO A 94 -16.05 -0.11 17.54
N ASN A 95 -16.60 1.10 17.66
CA ASN A 95 -17.97 1.42 17.23
C ASN A 95 -18.06 1.95 15.79
N GLU A 96 -17.04 1.69 14.98
CA GLU A 96 -16.86 2.28 13.66
C GLU A 96 -16.49 1.22 12.65
N ARG A 97 -16.91 1.41 11.40
CA ARG A 97 -16.56 0.51 10.30
C ARG A 97 -15.54 1.16 9.39
N TYR A 98 -14.58 0.36 8.94
CA TYR A 98 -13.49 0.81 8.09
C TYR A 98 -13.41 0.00 6.81
N HIS A 99 -13.20 0.69 5.70
CA HIS A 99 -12.70 0.09 4.47
C HIS A 99 -11.32 0.68 4.17
N ILE A 100 -10.31 -0.18 4.12
CA ILE A 100 -8.94 0.19 3.85
C ILE A 100 -8.61 -0.24 2.43
N THR A 101 -8.03 0.66 1.66
CA THR A 101 -7.48 0.34 0.34
C THR A 101 -6.00 0.62 0.33
N TRP A 102 -5.20 -0.39 -0.02
CA TRP A 102 -3.76 -0.29 -0.20
C TRP A 102 -3.40 -0.38 -1.67
N PHE A 103 -2.68 0.62 -2.15
CA PHE A 103 -1.96 0.57 -3.42
C PHE A 103 -0.49 0.35 -3.11
N MET A 104 0.00 -0.85 -3.41
CA MET A 104 1.33 -1.31 -3.04
C MET A 104 2.26 -1.37 -4.24
N SER A 105 3.51 -0.96 -4.06
CA SER A 105 4.55 -1.18 -5.08
C SER A 105 4.94 -2.66 -5.22
N TRP A 106 4.84 -3.42 -4.13
CA TRP A 106 5.17 -4.83 -4.02
C TRP A 106 4.13 -5.54 -3.15
N SER A 107 3.78 -6.78 -3.47
CA SER A 107 2.87 -7.56 -2.65
C SER A 107 3.49 -7.85 -1.28
N PRO A 108 2.67 -8.05 -0.24
CA PRO A 108 3.22 -8.34 1.07
C PRO A 108 4.02 -9.64 1.08
N CYS A 109 5.06 -9.70 1.91
CA CYS A 109 5.79 -10.94 2.13
C CYS A 109 4.95 -11.91 2.97
N MET A 110 5.31 -13.21 2.98
CA MET A 110 4.61 -14.24 3.75
C MET A 110 4.33 -13.84 5.21
N LYS A 111 5.34 -13.30 5.92
CA LYS A 111 5.20 -12.89 7.32
C LYS A 111 4.21 -11.74 7.48
N CYS A 112 4.32 -10.71 6.65
CA CYS A 112 3.41 -9.56 6.69
C CYS A 112 1.99 -9.95 6.31
N ALA A 113 1.81 -10.80 5.30
CA ALA A 113 0.51 -11.29 4.90
C ALA A 113 -0.18 -12.06 6.04
N LYS A 114 0.57 -12.87 6.80
CA LYS A 114 0.06 -13.54 7.99
C LYS A 114 -0.39 -12.54 9.07
N GLU A 115 0.44 -11.56 9.41
CA GLU A 115 0.10 -10.55 10.43
C GLU A 115 -1.12 -9.72 10.04
N VAL A 116 -1.25 -9.35 8.75
CA VAL A 116 -2.41 -8.64 8.22
C VAL A 116 -3.66 -9.51 8.27
N ALA A 117 -3.56 -10.79 7.89
CA ALA A 117 -4.66 -11.74 8.00
C ALA A 117 -5.14 -11.90 9.46
N ASP A 118 -4.19 -12.04 10.39
CA ASP A 118 -4.50 -12.15 11.83
C ASP A 118 -5.12 -10.85 12.38
N PHE A 119 -4.71 -9.68 11.87
CA PHE A 119 -5.35 -8.41 12.19
C PHE A 119 -6.82 -8.37 11.73
N LEU A 120 -7.09 -8.75 10.47
CA LEU A 120 -8.46 -8.78 9.93
C LEU A 120 -9.37 -9.76 10.70
N GLY A 121 -8.85 -10.94 11.06
CA GLY A 121 -9.60 -11.92 11.86
C GLY A 121 -9.98 -11.40 13.26
N ARG A 122 -9.15 -10.54 13.86
CA ARG A 122 -9.45 -9.91 15.17
C ARG A 122 -10.38 -8.70 15.07
N HIS A 123 -10.44 -8.05 13.91
CA HIS A 123 -11.15 -6.78 13.71
C HIS A 123 -12.18 -6.87 12.58
N GLN A 124 -13.31 -7.55 12.85
CA GLN A 124 -14.39 -7.75 11.87
C GLN A 124 -15.05 -6.44 11.39
N ASN A 125 -14.80 -5.33 12.06
CA ASN A 125 -15.24 -4.00 11.64
C ASN A 125 -14.31 -3.35 10.58
N VAL A 126 -13.25 -4.05 10.16
CA VAL A 126 -12.27 -3.60 9.17
C VAL A 126 -12.33 -4.52 7.95
N THR A 127 -12.39 -3.93 6.76
CA THR A 127 -12.24 -4.64 5.48
C THR A 127 -11.05 -4.06 4.72
N LEU A 128 -10.41 -4.87 3.88
CA LEU A 128 -9.16 -4.51 3.20
C LEU A 128 -9.21 -4.88 1.72
N SER A 129 -8.82 -3.94 0.87
CA SER A 129 -8.52 -4.15 -0.54
C SER A 129 -7.05 -3.85 -0.80
N ILE A 130 -6.34 -4.77 -1.43
CA ILE A 130 -4.91 -4.68 -1.76
C ILE A 130 -4.76 -4.73 -3.27
N PHE A 131 -4.23 -3.65 -3.83
CA PHE A 131 -3.84 -3.56 -5.22
C PHE A 131 -2.32 -3.47 -5.29
N THR A 132 -1.66 -4.48 -5.83
CA THR A 132 -0.20 -4.51 -5.93
C THR A 132 0.28 -4.30 -7.35
N SER A 133 1.32 -3.49 -7.52
CA SER A 133 1.99 -3.32 -8.81
C SER A 133 2.78 -4.57 -9.21
N ARG A 134 3.40 -5.25 -8.25
CA ARG A 134 4.29 -6.40 -8.51
C ARG A 134 4.18 -7.44 -7.41
N LEU A 135 4.33 -8.71 -7.77
CA LEU A 135 4.34 -9.80 -6.79
C LEU A 135 5.75 -9.99 -6.23
N TYR A 136 5.89 -9.91 -4.90
CA TYR A 136 7.13 -10.16 -4.20
C TYR A 136 7.36 -11.68 -4.08
N LYS A 137 8.51 -12.15 -4.60
CA LYS A 137 8.94 -13.55 -4.51
C LYS A 137 7.82 -14.56 -4.84
N PHE A 138 7.09 -14.31 -5.93
CA PHE A 138 5.92 -15.12 -6.32
C PHE A 138 6.25 -16.57 -6.68
N GLN A 139 7.52 -16.92 -6.85
CA GLN A 139 7.98 -18.29 -7.05
C GLN A 139 8.06 -19.08 -5.74
N GLU A 140 8.13 -18.40 -4.59
CA GLU A 140 8.16 -19.02 -3.27
C GLU A 140 6.73 -19.35 -2.83
N GLU A 141 6.51 -20.62 -2.47
CA GLU A 141 5.20 -21.12 -2.06
C GLU A 141 4.63 -20.36 -0.85
N GLY A 142 5.48 -20.02 0.13
CA GLY A 142 5.07 -19.26 1.31
C GLY A 142 4.50 -17.88 0.96
N SER A 143 5.02 -17.21 -0.07
CA SER A 143 4.48 -15.91 -0.51
C SER A 143 3.08 -16.07 -1.11
N ARG A 144 2.84 -17.13 -1.89
CA ARG A 144 1.52 -17.44 -2.46
C ARG A 144 0.51 -17.77 -1.36
N GLN A 145 0.89 -18.65 -0.43
CA GLN A 145 0.04 -19.02 0.71
C GLN A 145 -0.31 -17.82 1.59
N GLY A 146 0.62 -16.88 1.77
CA GLY A 146 0.35 -15.62 2.46
C GLY A 146 -0.78 -14.81 1.79
N LEU A 147 -0.73 -14.66 0.47
CA LEU A 147 -1.76 -13.94 -0.30
C LEU A 147 -3.11 -14.67 -0.29
N LEU A 148 -3.10 -16.00 -0.42
CA LEU A 148 -4.32 -16.81 -0.33
C LEU A 148 -4.98 -16.66 1.04
N ARG A 149 -4.20 -16.72 2.12
CA ARG A 149 -4.72 -16.52 3.48
C ARG A 149 -5.34 -15.13 3.69
N LEU A 150 -4.82 -14.09 3.04
CA LEU A 150 -5.45 -12.77 3.07
C LEU A 150 -6.83 -12.81 2.41
N SER A 151 -6.94 -13.47 1.26
CA SER A 151 -8.21 -13.68 0.57
C SER A 151 -9.20 -14.48 1.43
N ASP A 152 -8.73 -15.51 2.14
CA ASP A 152 -9.56 -16.32 3.04
C ASP A 152 -10.09 -15.51 4.24
N GLN A 153 -9.36 -14.48 4.67
CA GLN A 153 -9.82 -13.52 5.69
C GLN A 153 -10.69 -12.39 5.11
N GLY A 154 -11.12 -12.51 3.85
CA GLY A 154 -12.01 -11.56 3.19
C GLY A 154 -11.32 -10.32 2.63
N ALA A 155 -9.99 -10.29 2.57
CA ALA A 155 -9.28 -9.22 1.88
C ALA A 155 -9.41 -9.39 0.36
N HIS A 156 -9.74 -8.32 -0.36
CA HIS A 156 -9.67 -8.33 -1.82
C HIS A 156 -8.22 -8.11 -2.24
N VAL A 157 -7.64 -8.98 -3.07
CA VAL A 157 -6.25 -8.86 -3.53
C VAL A 157 -6.21 -8.93 -5.05
N ASP A 158 -5.65 -7.91 -5.70
CA ASP A 158 -5.57 -7.82 -7.16
C ASP A 158 -4.26 -7.14 -7.62
N ILE A 159 -3.91 -7.33 -8.89
CA ILE A 159 -2.77 -6.70 -9.54
C ILE A 159 -3.22 -5.38 -10.18
N MET A 160 -2.48 -4.30 -9.94
CA MET A 160 -2.74 -3.02 -10.57
C MET A 160 -2.54 -3.15 -12.09
N SER A 161 -3.59 -2.88 -12.84
CA SER A 161 -3.55 -2.75 -14.30
C SER A 161 -3.78 -1.30 -14.70
N TYR A 162 -3.15 -0.89 -15.80
CA TYR A 162 -3.42 0.41 -16.40
C TYR A 162 -4.74 0.31 -17.17
N GLN A 163 -5.76 1.06 -16.76
CA GLN A 163 -6.96 1.23 -17.57
C GLN A 163 -6.67 2.28 -18.65
N GLY A 164 -6.42 1.81 -19.87
CA GLY A 164 -6.24 2.68 -21.04
C GLY A 164 -7.54 3.40 -21.42
N GLU A 165 -7.47 4.73 -21.41
CA GLU A 165 -8.30 5.70 -22.15
C GLU A 165 -9.81 5.45 -22.30
N SER A 166 -10.54 5.91 -21.28
CA SER A 166 -11.70 6.79 -21.48
C SER A 166 -11.72 7.78 -20.32
N ARG A 167 -10.95 8.87 -20.46
CA ARG A 167 -10.81 10.01 -19.53
C ARG A 167 -10.12 9.71 -18.18
N GLY A 168 -8.79 9.90 -18.19
CA GLY A 168 -7.95 10.37 -17.07
C GLY A 168 -8.27 9.89 -15.65
N GLY A 169 -7.64 8.79 -15.24
CA GLY A 169 -7.46 8.44 -13.82
C GLY A 169 -6.93 7.02 -13.63
N TRP A 170 -6.13 6.80 -12.58
CA TRP A 170 -5.77 5.45 -12.15
C TRP A 170 -6.99 4.83 -11.47
N GLY A 171 -7.54 3.76 -12.03
CA GLY A 171 -8.68 3.03 -11.49
C GLY A 171 -8.38 1.54 -11.42
N ALA A 172 -8.60 0.94 -10.25
CA ALA A 172 -8.78 -0.50 -10.13
C ALA A 172 -10.14 -0.89 -10.74
N GLY A 173 -10.23 -2.08 -11.33
CA GLY A 173 -11.45 -2.58 -11.95
C GLY A 173 -12.69 -2.34 -11.08
N ARG A 174 -13.67 -1.63 -11.67
CA ARG A 174 -14.87 -1.00 -11.10
C ARG A 174 -14.66 0.34 -10.38
N GLY A 175 -14.49 1.38 -11.21
CA GLY A 175 -15.28 2.61 -11.06
C GLY A 175 -14.82 3.64 -10.02
N GLU A 176 -13.53 3.75 -9.72
CA GLU A 176 -13.00 4.89 -8.97
C GLU A 176 -11.89 5.59 -9.75
N VAL A 177 -12.15 6.84 -10.15
CA VAL A 177 -11.22 7.72 -10.89
C VAL A 177 -10.48 8.60 -9.88
N TRP A 178 -9.15 8.50 -9.84
CA TRP A 178 -8.28 9.47 -9.17
C TRP A 178 -7.59 10.36 -10.20
N GLY A 179 -7.95 11.65 -10.24
CA GLY A 179 -7.24 12.67 -11.02
C GLY A 179 -8.07 13.93 -11.32
N GLY A 180 -7.73 15.04 -10.68
CA GLY A 180 -8.24 16.40 -10.93
C GLY A 180 -8.12 17.23 -9.66
N THR A 181 -7.42 18.37 -9.62
CA THR A 181 -7.18 19.41 -10.63
C THR A 181 -5.72 19.67 -10.92
#